data_AF-A0A2E7JMJ2-F1
#
_entry.id   AF-A0A2E7JMJ2-F1
#
_cell.length_a   1.000
_cell.length_b   1.000
_cell.length_c   1.000
_cell.angle_alpha   90.00
_cell.angle_beta   90.00
_cell.angle_gamma   90.00
#
_symmetry.space_group_name_H-M   'P 1'
#
loop_
_entity.id
_entity.type
_entity.pdbx_description
1 polymer ?
#
loop_
_entity_poly.entity_id
_entity_poly.type
_entity_poly.pdbx_seq_one_letter_code
_entity_poly.pdbx_strand_id
1 'polypeptide(L)'
;MQRRERIGALIAAAIAELNLQRGPGEQLAGGPETPLFAADGPLDSLGLVNLIADLEGRLEAEFGTWINLADEDLLAGGESPFRNAGALAAYIDGVL
;
A
#
# COMPACT_ATOMS: atom_id res chain seq x y z
N MET A 1 -0.35 13.33 -16.21
CA MET A 1 -0.42 12.16 -15.32
C MET A 1 -1.42 12.49 -14.24
N GLN A 2 -2.52 11.73 -14.15
CA GLN A 2 -3.51 11.93 -13.11
C GLN A 2 -2.88 11.55 -11.74
N ARG A 3 -3.24 12.26 -10.67
CA ARG A 3 -2.74 12.01 -9.30
C ARG A 3 -2.80 10.51 -8.92
N ARG A 4 -3.93 9.87 -9.23
CA ARG A 4 -4.19 8.45 -9.00
C ARG A 4 -3.22 7.50 -9.73
N GLU A 5 -2.75 7.84 -10.93
CA GLU A 5 -1.75 7.03 -11.66
C GLU A 5 -0.40 7.06 -10.94
N ARG A 6 0.01 8.23 -10.40
CA ARG A 6 1.25 8.34 -9.63
C ARG A 6 1.16 7.54 -8.34
N ILE A 7 0.05 7.64 -7.62
CA ILE A 7 -0.18 6.86 -6.40
C ILE A 7 -0.09 5.36 -6.71
N GLY A 8 -0.76 4.91 -7.78
CA GLY A 8 -0.68 3.51 -8.22
C GLY A 8 0.74 3.06 -8.56
N ALA A 9 1.54 3.92 -9.20
CA ALA A 9 2.93 3.64 -9.51
C ALA A 9 3.81 3.52 -8.24
N LEU A 10 3.59 4.39 -7.24
CA LEU A 10 4.29 4.31 -5.95
C LEU A 10 3.94 3.02 -5.21
N ILE A 11 2.67 2.62 -5.18
CA ILE A 11 2.23 1.37 -4.56
C ILE A 11 2.84 0.17 -5.29
N ALA A 12 2.83 0.15 -6.62
CA ALA A 12 3.44 -0.91 -7.40
C ALA A 12 4.95 -1.01 -7.15
N ALA A 13 5.64 0.12 -7.00
CA ALA A 13 7.06 0.16 -6.68
C ALA A 13 7.34 -0.38 -5.26
N ALA A 14 6.55 0.03 -4.27
CA ALA A 14 6.64 -0.48 -2.90
C ALA A 14 6.43 -2.01 -2.85
N ILE A 15 5.41 -2.52 -3.56
CA ILE A 15 5.13 -3.96 -3.68
C ILE A 15 6.30 -4.69 -4.36
N ALA A 16 6.85 -4.12 -5.44
CA ALA A 16 7.97 -4.71 -6.15
C ALA A 16 9.20 -4.83 -5.25
N GLU A 17 9.46 -3.81 -4.43
CA GLU A 17 10.56 -3.81 -3.47
C GLU A 17 10.35 -4.85 -2.36
N LEU A 18 9.12 -4.95 -1.85
CA LEU A 18 8.74 -5.99 -0.90
C LEU A 18 8.94 -7.40 -1.50
N ASN A 19 8.55 -7.61 -2.76
CA ASN A 19 8.74 -8.87 -3.47
C ASN A 19 10.20 -9.28 -3.64
N LEU A 20 11.16 -8.35 -3.66
CA LEU A 20 12.58 -8.68 -3.71
C LEU A 20 13.04 -9.43 -2.46
N GLN A 21 12.35 -9.22 -1.33
CA GLN A 21 12.63 -9.90 -0.06
C GLN A 21 11.80 -11.18 0.12
N ARG A 22 10.86 -11.46 -0.79
CA ARG A 22 9.95 -12.61 -0.72
C ARG A 22 10.38 -13.73 -1.64
N GLY A 23 10.01 -14.96 -1.27
CA GLY A 23 10.20 -16.12 -2.14
C GLY A 23 9.32 -16.04 -3.40
N PRO A 24 9.68 -16.78 -4.48
CA PRO A 24 8.92 -16.80 -5.72
C PRO A 24 7.47 -17.29 -5.58
N GLY A 25 7.13 -17.98 -4.48
CA GLY A 25 5.76 -18.41 -4.14
C GLY A 25 4.92 -17.40 -3.35
N GLU A 26 5.52 -16.30 -2.90
CA GLU A 26 4.88 -15.27 -2.06
C GLU A 26 4.85 -13.90 -2.73
N GLN A 27 5.10 -13.86 -4.04
CA GLN A 27 5.10 -12.62 -4.79
C GLN A 27 3.69 -12.05 -4.93
N LEU A 28 3.57 -10.77 -4.64
CA LEU A 28 2.37 -9.97 -4.84
C LEU A 28 2.35 -9.40 -6.26
N ALA A 29 1.18 -9.37 -6.90
CA ALA A 29 1.05 -8.65 -8.17
C ALA A 29 1.22 -7.12 -7.94
N GLY A 30 1.70 -6.36 -8.91
CA GLY A 30 1.80 -4.90 -8.81
C GLY A 30 0.56 -4.13 -9.27
N GLY A 31 -0.61 -4.79 -9.34
CA GLY A 31 -1.83 -4.24 -9.93
C GLY A 31 -2.83 -3.70 -8.91
N PRO A 32 -3.86 -2.95 -9.33
CA PRO A 32 -4.88 -2.39 -8.43
C PRO A 32 -5.72 -3.47 -7.73
N GLU A 33 -5.84 -4.66 -8.31
CA GLU A 33 -6.57 -5.79 -7.72
C GLU A 33 -5.72 -6.60 -6.73
N THR A 34 -4.44 -6.25 -6.54
CA THR A 34 -3.54 -6.98 -5.65
C THR A 34 -4.02 -6.91 -4.22
N PRO A 35 -4.29 -8.05 -3.57
CA PRO A 35 -4.65 -8.09 -2.16
C PRO A 35 -3.42 -7.75 -1.31
N LEU A 36 -3.51 -6.67 -0.54
CA LEU A 36 -2.44 -6.26 0.39
C LEU A 36 -2.71 -6.78 1.80
N PHE A 37 -3.98 -6.81 2.21
CA PHE A 37 -4.42 -7.32 3.49
C PHE A 37 -5.68 -8.17 3.28
N ALA A 38 -5.55 -9.47 3.47
CA ALA A 38 -6.65 -10.41 3.45
C ALA A 38 -6.53 -11.34 4.66
N ALA A 39 -7.65 -11.86 5.15
CA ALA A 39 -7.67 -12.83 6.25
C ALA A 39 -6.87 -14.12 5.96
N ASP A 40 -6.54 -14.35 4.68
CA ASP A 40 -5.65 -15.41 4.16
C ASP A 40 -4.53 -14.83 3.27
N GLY A 41 -4.24 -13.53 3.44
CA GLY A 41 -3.29 -12.80 2.59
C GLY A 41 -1.84 -13.18 2.92
N PRO A 42 -0.91 -13.03 1.95
CA PRO A 42 0.49 -13.36 2.17
C PRO A 42 1.19 -12.38 3.11
N LEU A 43 0.65 -11.18 3.33
CA LEU A 43 1.26 -10.15 4.17
C LEU A 43 0.87 -10.34 5.64
N ASP A 44 1.83 -10.79 6.45
CA ASP A 44 1.77 -10.66 7.90
C ASP A 44 1.72 -9.19 8.34
N SER A 45 1.33 -8.95 9.59
CA SER A 45 1.26 -7.63 10.21
C SER A 45 2.58 -6.84 10.10
N LEU A 46 3.74 -7.49 10.16
CA LEU A 46 5.04 -6.85 9.93
C LEU A 46 5.27 -6.44 8.47
N GLY A 47 4.83 -7.26 7.52
CA GLY A 47 4.96 -6.95 6.10
C GLY A 47 4.08 -5.75 5.71
N LEU A 48 2.90 -5.65 6.31
CA LEU A 48 2.01 -4.52 6.13
C LEU A 48 2.64 -3.23 6.66
N VAL A 49 3.18 -3.24 7.88
CA VAL A 49 3.86 -2.08 8.48
C VAL A 49 5.04 -1.63 7.62
N ASN A 50 5.80 -2.57 7.05
CA ASN A 50 6.93 -2.24 6.19
C ASN A 50 6.48 -1.60 4.86
N LEU A 51 5.42 -2.14 4.23
CA LEU A 51 4.81 -1.54 3.04
C LEU A 51 4.31 -0.12 3.34
N ILE A 52 3.63 0.06 4.47
CA ILE A 52 3.10 1.35 4.91
C ILE A 52 4.23 2.37 5.05
N ALA A 53 5.26 2.07 5.84
CA ALA A 53 6.36 3.00 6.09
C ALA A 53 7.11 3.40 4.81
N ASP A 54 7.33 2.44 3.91
CA ASP A 54 7.93 2.70 2.59
C ASP A 54 7.03 3.61 1.73
N LEU A 55 5.72 3.35 1.73
CA LEU A 55 4.77 4.15 0.97
C LEU A 55 4.64 5.57 1.51
N GLU A 56 4.58 5.77 2.82
CA GLU A 56 4.52 7.09 3.47
C GLU A 56 5.72 7.95 3.06
N GLY A 57 6.93 7.39 3.10
CA GLY A 57 8.14 8.08 2.66
C GLY A 57 8.12 8.43 1.17
N ARG A 58 7.62 7.52 0.31
CA ARG A 58 7.47 7.79 -1.13
C ARG A 58 6.44 8.87 -1.43
N LEU A 59 5.31 8.85 -0.71
CA LEU A 59 4.23 9.82 -0.85
C LEU A 59 4.68 11.21 -0.39
N GLU A 60 5.40 11.29 0.73
CA GLU A 60 6.01 12.54 1.17
C GLU A 60 7.02 13.05 0.13
N ALA A 61 7.89 12.19 -0.40
CA ALA A 61 8.88 12.61 -1.37
C ALA A 61 8.28 13.08 -2.72
N GLU A 62 7.19 12.44 -3.17
CA GLU A 62 6.52 12.75 -4.44
C GLU A 62 5.53 13.93 -4.32
N PHE A 63 4.75 13.99 -3.24
CA PHE A 63 3.66 14.96 -3.07
C PHE A 63 3.96 16.04 -2.02
N GLY A 64 5.03 15.90 -1.24
CA GLY A 64 5.36 16.83 -0.16
C GLY A 64 4.39 16.77 1.03
N THR A 65 3.60 15.71 1.13
CA THR A 65 2.58 15.53 2.19
C THR A 65 2.83 14.23 2.93
N TRP A 66 3.06 14.33 4.24
CA TRP A 66 3.10 13.17 5.11
C TRP A 66 1.66 12.68 5.36
N ILE A 67 1.41 11.41 5.08
CA ILE A 67 0.12 10.75 5.31
C ILE A 67 0.39 9.67 6.35
N ASN A 68 -0.40 9.63 7.44
CA ASN A 68 -0.31 8.53 8.41
C ASN A 68 -1.19 7.36 7.96
N LEU A 69 -0.57 6.36 7.35
CA LEU A 69 -1.27 5.14 6.92
C LEU A 69 -1.29 4.09 8.05
N ALA A 70 -0.39 4.18 9.02
CA ALA A 70 -0.36 3.30 10.19
C ALA A 70 -1.39 3.70 11.27
N ASP A 71 -2.36 4.53 10.93
CA ASP A 71 -3.38 5.01 11.85
C ASP A 71 -4.29 3.86 12.31
N GLU A 72 -4.46 3.75 13.62
CA GLU A 72 -5.22 2.67 14.26
C GLU A 72 -6.69 2.63 13.80
N ASP A 73 -7.26 3.77 13.39
CA ASP A 73 -8.60 3.85 12.83
C ASP A 73 -8.70 3.16 11.45
N LEU A 74 -7.63 3.21 10.65
CA LEU A 74 -7.56 2.55 9.34
C LEU A 74 -7.37 1.04 9.44
N LEU A 75 -6.73 0.58 10.52
CA LEU A 75 -6.49 -0.83 10.82
C LEU A 75 -7.68 -1.48 11.55
N ALA A 76 -8.39 -0.74 12.40
CA ALA A 76 -9.54 -1.21 13.15
C ALA A 76 -10.89 -1.04 12.41
N GLY A 77 -10.95 -0.13 11.44
CA GLY A 77 -12.16 0.14 10.65
C GLY A 77 -12.52 -1.00 9.69
N GLY A 78 -13.80 -1.36 9.63
CA GLY A 78 -14.33 -2.44 8.78
C GLY A 78 -14.17 -2.25 7.26
N GLU A 79 -13.75 -1.07 6.81
CA GLU A 79 -13.36 -0.76 5.43
C GLU A 79 -11.87 -0.40 5.37
N SER A 80 -10.99 -1.34 5.73
CA SER A 80 -9.55 -1.08 5.71
C SER A 80 -9.07 -0.77 4.28
N PRO A 81 -8.44 0.39 4.02
CA PRO A 81 -7.91 0.74 2.69
C PRO A 81 -6.82 -0.23 2.22
N PHE A 82 -6.29 -1.06 3.13
CA PHE A 82 -5.31 -2.11 2.87
C PHE A 82 -5.89 -3.35 2.20
N ARG A 83 -7.19 -3.43 1.91
CA ARG A 83 -7.77 -4.63 1.27
C ARG A 83 -7.09 -4.97 -0.07
N ASN A 84 -6.86 -3.97 -0.91
CA ASN A 84 -6.11 -4.11 -2.16
C ASN A 84 -5.42 -2.80 -2.54
N ALA A 85 -4.47 -2.87 -3.48
CA ALA A 85 -3.71 -1.72 -3.94
C ALA A 85 -4.60 -0.60 -4.52
N GLY A 86 -5.71 -0.94 -5.16
CA GLY A 86 -6.66 0.04 -5.72
C GLY A 86 -7.43 0.81 -4.64
N ALA A 87 -7.86 0.13 -3.58
CA ALA A 87 -8.51 0.74 -2.42
C ALA A 87 -7.53 1.67 -1.68
N LEU A 88 -6.28 1.23 -1.51
CA LEU A 88 -5.23 2.05 -0.92
C LEU A 88 -4.97 3.30 -1.77
N ALA A 89 -4.89 3.14 -3.10
CA ALA A 89 -4.71 4.27 -4.01
C ALA A 89 -5.88 5.26 -3.95
N ALA A 90 -7.11 4.77 -3.87
CA ALA A 90 -8.30 5.60 -3.75
C ALA A 90 -8.36 6.34 -2.40
N TYR A 91 -7.94 5.70 -1.32
CA TYR A 91 -7.83 6.32 0.00
C TYR A 91 -6.81 7.45 0.00
N ILE A 92 -5.59 7.18 -0.47
CA ILE A 92 -4.51 8.16 -0.57
C ILE A 92 -4.92 9.35 -1.45
N ASP A 93 -5.59 9.10 -2.57
CA ASP A 93 -6.12 10.13 -3.48
C ASP A 93 -7.16 11.04 -2.80
N GLY A 94 -7.92 10.51 -1.83
CA GLY A 94 -8.92 11.26 -1.06
C GLY A 94 -8.36 12.07 0.12
N VAL A 95 -7.19 11.71 0.64
CA VAL A 95 -6.54 12.43 1.76
C VAL A 95 -5.43 13.40 1.31
N LEU A 96 -4.94 13.29 0.06
CA LEU A 96 -4.04 14.24 -0.62
C LEU A 96 -4.77 15.45 -1.21
#